data_AF-A0A2E3M9L9-F1
#
_entry.id   AF-A0A2E3M9L9-F1
#
_cell.length_a   1.000
_cell.length_b   1.000
_cell.length_c   1.000
_cell.angle_alpha   90.00
_cell.angle_beta   90.00
_cell.angle_gamma   90.00
#
_symmetry.space_group_name_H-M   'P 1'
#
loop_
_entity.id
_entity.type
_entity.pdbx_description
1 polymer ?
#
loop_
_entity_poly.entity_id
_entity_poly.type
_entity_poly.pdbx_seq_one_letter_code
_entity_poly.pdbx_strand_id
1 'polypeptide(L)'
;MKREEADALLHQKVEEGELISPVLPEGVKNYLIDIDGTITEDVPNEEPERMATCLPFEDAKKTCNKWYAEGHMICFFTSRTEEHRMVTETWLKKYGFNYHTLLMGKPRGGNYHWIDNHLVKATRYRGKFTDLVEKEVTIQVFDDGKNE
;
A
#
# COMPACT_ATOMS: atom_id res chain seq x y z
N MET A 1 7.77 -2.36 -13.35
CA MET A 1 8.16 -1.01 -13.81
C MET A 1 9.05 -0.40 -12.74
N LYS A 2 10.15 0.26 -13.10
CA LYS A 2 10.97 0.96 -12.10
C LYS A 2 10.25 2.23 -11.64
N ARG A 3 10.55 2.70 -10.42
CA ARG A 3 9.93 3.91 -9.87
C ARG A 3 10.07 5.13 -10.79
N GLU A 4 11.24 5.31 -11.39
CA GLU A 4 11.52 6.42 -12.32
C GLU A 4 10.64 6.36 -13.59
N GLU A 5 10.34 5.15 -14.08
CA GLU A 5 9.44 4.94 -15.21
C GLU A 5 7.98 5.19 -14.80
N ALA A 6 7.61 4.85 -13.57
CA ALA A 6 6.29 5.13 -13.04
C ALA A 6 6.06 6.62 -12.77
N ASP A 7 7.07 7.32 -12.26
CA ASP A 7 7.04 8.76 -12.07
C ASP A 7 6.96 9.48 -13.43
N ALA A 8 7.45 8.89 -14.52
CA ALA A 8 7.28 9.40 -15.87
C ALA A 8 5.88 9.16 -16.46
N LEU A 9 5.07 8.25 -15.89
CA LEU A 9 3.66 8.04 -16.27
C LEU A 9 2.69 9.02 -15.60
N LEU A 10 3.18 9.82 -14.67
CA LEU A 10 2.41 10.86 -14.00
C LEU A 10 2.02 11.95 -15.01
N HIS A 11 0.71 12.13 -15.22
CA HIS A 11 0.22 13.22 -16.06
C HIS A 11 0.26 14.52 -15.26
N GLN A 12 0.94 15.53 -15.79
CA GLN A 12 0.78 16.90 -15.29
C GLN A 12 -0.69 17.30 -15.41
N LYS A 13 -1.26 17.77 -14.30
CA LYS A 13 -2.64 18.22 -14.26
C LYS A 13 -2.64 19.72 -13.94
N VAL A 14 -3.38 20.49 -14.75
CA VAL A 14 -3.63 21.92 -14.53
C VAL A 14 -5.11 22.08 -14.21
N GLU A 15 -5.42 22.76 -13.11
CA GLU A 15 -6.79 23.05 -12.68
C GLU A 15 -6.87 24.54 -12.34
N GLU A 16 -7.82 25.26 -12.97
CA GLU A 16 -7.98 26.72 -12.83
C GLU A 16 -6.72 27.57 -13.15
N GLY A 17 -5.77 27.03 -13.92
CA GLY A 17 -4.52 27.71 -14.27
C GLY A 17 -3.35 27.44 -13.32
N GLU A 18 -3.58 26.70 -12.24
CA GLU A 18 -2.56 26.24 -11.29
C GLU A 18 -2.09 24.82 -11.65
N LEU A 19 -0.78 24.56 -11.51
CA LEU A 19 -0.21 23.21 -11.62
C LEU A 19 -0.53 22.45 -10.33
N ILE A 20 -1.33 21.39 -10.43
CA ILE A 20 -1.68 20.55 -9.28
C ILE A 20 -0.90 19.23 -9.31
N SER A 21 -0.95 18.52 -8.18
CA SER A 21 -0.28 17.22 -8.02
C SER A 21 -0.64 16.28 -9.18
N PRO A 22 0.35 15.61 -9.78
CA PRO A 22 0.09 14.74 -10.90
C PRO A 22 -0.72 13.51 -10.48
N VAL A 23 -1.48 12.96 -11.43
CA VAL A 23 -2.33 11.79 -11.23
C VAL A 23 -1.81 10.59 -12.01
N LEU A 24 -2.07 9.39 -11.49
CA LEU A 24 -1.80 8.15 -12.21
C LEU A 24 -2.67 8.07 -13.49
N PRO A 25 -2.19 7.35 -14.53
CA PRO A 25 -3.01 7.02 -15.68
C PRO A 25 -4.28 6.25 -15.30
N GLU A 26 -5.30 6.33 -16.15
CA GLU A 26 -6.54 5.59 -15.96
C GLU A 26 -6.29 4.08 -15.79
N GLY A 27 -6.96 3.47 -14.81
CA GLY A 27 -6.83 2.04 -14.49
C GLY A 27 -5.61 1.68 -13.62
N VAL A 28 -4.62 2.56 -13.48
CA VAL A 28 -3.46 2.32 -12.61
C VAL A 28 -3.78 2.70 -11.16
N LYS A 29 -3.37 1.86 -10.21
CA LYS A 29 -3.63 2.05 -8.77
C LYS A 29 -2.32 2.21 -7.99
N ASN A 30 -2.39 3.01 -6.93
CA ASN A 30 -1.40 3.06 -5.85
C ASN A 30 -1.86 2.15 -4.70
N TYR A 31 -1.22 1.01 -4.54
CA TYR A 31 -1.45 0.10 -3.41
C TYR A 31 -0.52 0.44 -2.27
N LEU A 32 -1.09 0.78 -1.12
CA LEU A 32 -0.39 0.85 0.16
C LEU A 32 -0.74 -0.40 0.95
N ILE A 33 0.23 -1.30 1.08
CA ILE A 33 0.02 -2.65 1.60
C ILE A 33 0.78 -2.80 2.92
N ASP A 34 0.08 -3.22 3.96
CA ASP A 34 0.68 -3.52 5.25
C ASP A 34 1.56 -4.80 5.17
N ILE A 35 2.48 -4.98 6.11
CA ILE A 35 3.37 -6.15 6.11
C ILE A 35 2.87 -7.20 7.11
N ASP A 36 3.04 -6.91 8.40
CA ASP A 36 2.77 -7.85 9.48
C ASP A 36 1.26 -8.08 9.63
N GLY A 37 0.85 -9.35 9.66
CA GLY A 37 -0.56 -9.75 9.63
C GLY A 37 -1.26 -9.59 8.27
N THR A 38 -0.53 -9.15 7.24
CA THR A 38 -1.07 -8.93 5.88
C THR A 38 -0.36 -9.78 4.84
N ILE A 39 0.95 -9.64 4.63
CA ILE A 39 1.71 -10.46 3.65
C ILE A 39 2.55 -11.57 4.33
N THR A 40 2.55 -11.58 5.65
CA THR A 40 3.15 -12.58 6.53
C THR A 40 2.34 -12.62 7.83
N GLU A 41 2.69 -13.50 8.76
CA GLU A 41 2.10 -13.52 10.09
C GLU A 41 2.26 -12.17 10.83
N ASP A 42 1.50 -11.97 11.90
CA ASP A 42 1.62 -10.77 12.74
C ASP A 42 2.90 -10.87 13.59
N VAL A 43 3.92 -10.09 13.21
CA VAL A 43 5.22 -10.02 13.89
C VAL A 43 5.35 -8.64 14.55
N PRO A 44 5.37 -8.56 15.88
CA PRO A 44 5.52 -7.30 16.59
C PRO A 44 6.97 -6.76 16.48
N ASN A 45 7.13 -5.44 16.69
CA ASN A 45 8.46 -4.82 16.76
C ASN A 45 9.34 -5.41 17.88
N GLU A 46 8.69 -5.93 18.92
CA GLU A 46 9.32 -6.51 20.09
C GLU A 46 9.96 -7.89 19.81
N GLU A 47 9.74 -8.49 18.65
CA GLU A 47 10.28 -9.82 18.24
C GLU A 47 11.02 -9.76 16.88
N PRO A 48 12.12 -8.98 16.77
CA PRO A 48 12.82 -8.72 15.51
C PRO A 48 13.42 -9.98 14.86
N GLU A 49 13.76 -11.00 15.63
CA GLU A 49 14.27 -12.28 15.13
C GLU A 49 13.25 -13.03 14.26
N ARG A 50 11.95 -12.85 14.53
CA ARG A 50 10.88 -13.43 13.71
C ARG A 50 10.74 -12.72 12.38
N MET A 51 11.07 -11.42 12.29
CA MET A 51 10.98 -10.66 11.04
C MET A 51 11.84 -11.24 9.92
N ALA A 52 12.94 -11.93 10.25
CA ALA A 52 13.83 -12.56 9.27
C ALA A 52 13.39 -13.98 8.86
N THR A 53 12.61 -14.65 9.71
CA THR A 53 12.34 -16.09 9.63
C THR A 53 10.89 -16.42 9.31
N CYS A 54 9.95 -15.50 9.54
CA CYS A 54 8.55 -15.69 9.17
C CYS A 54 8.39 -15.99 7.67
N LEU A 55 7.35 -16.77 7.35
CA LEU A 55 7.07 -17.19 5.99
C LEU A 55 6.02 -16.27 5.35
N PRO A 56 6.16 -15.93 4.06
CA PRO A 56 5.18 -15.12 3.37
C PRO A 56 3.87 -15.89 3.18
N PHE A 57 2.77 -15.14 3.10
CA PHE A 57 1.55 -15.66 2.52
C PHE A 57 1.71 -15.73 1.00
N GLU A 58 1.62 -16.94 0.44
CA GLU A 58 1.92 -17.20 -0.96
C GLU A 58 0.91 -16.54 -1.92
N ASP A 59 -0.36 -16.41 -1.50
CA ASP A 59 -1.41 -15.68 -2.22
C ASP A 59 -1.15 -14.16 -2.24
N ALA A 60 -0.69 -13.59 -1.11
CA ALA A 60 -0.28 -12.19 -1.03
C ALA A 60 0.86 -11.89 -2.01
N LYS A 61 1.91 -12.72 -2.01
CA LYS A 61 3.05 -12.60 -2.94
C LYS A 61 2.59 -12.64 -4.40
N LYS A 62 1.79 -13.64 -4.78
CA LYS A 62 1.28 -13.79 -6.14
C LYS A 62 0.46 -12.57 -6.56
N THR A 63 -0.40 -12.07 -5.68
CA THR A 63 -1.29 -10.93 -5.95
C THR A 63 -0.51 -9.63 -6.10
N CYS A 64 0.41 -9.32 -5.17
CA CYS A 64 1.25 -8.13 -5.24
C CYS A 64 2.10 -8.12 -6.51
N ASN A 65 2.70 -9.26 -6.86
CA ASN A 65 3.54 -9.37 -8.06
C ASN A 65 2.71 -9.31 -9.36
N LYS A 66 1.47 -9.81 -9.36
CA LYS A 66 0.53 -9.62 -10.47
C LYS A 66 0.22 -8.15 -10.67
N TRP A 67 -0.19 -7.43 -9.62
CA TRP A 67 -0.46 -5.99 -9.69
C TRP A 67 0.76 -5.19 -10.15
N TYR A 68 1.95 -5.53 -9.66
CA TYR A 68 3.20 -4.94 -10.11
C TYR A 68 3.44 -5.15 -11.61
N ALA A 69 3.19 -6.37 -12.12
CA ALA A 69 3.34 -6.70 -13.54
C ALA A 69 2.28 -6.02 -14.43
N GLU A 70 1.09 -5.76 -13.90
CA GLU A 70 0.01 -4.98 -14.53
C GLU A 70 0.30 -3.47 -14.53
N GLY A 71 1.44 -3.03 -13.98
CA GLY A 71 1.87 -1.63 -13.96
C GLY A 71 1.33 -0.83 -12.77
N HIS A 72 0.70 -1.47 -11.78
CA HIS A 72 0.29 -0.81 -10.56
C HIS A 72 1.47 -0.50 -9.65
N MET A 73 1.33 0.57 -8.87
CA MET A 73 2.32 1.00 -7.90
C MET A 73 2.12 0.25 -6.60
N ILE A 74 3.19 -0.39 -6.14
CA ILE A 74 3.22 -1.18 -4.90
C ILE A 74 4.11 -0.47 -3.88
N CYS A 75 3.49 0.01 -2.82
CA CYS A 75 4.13 0.58 -1.65
C CYS A 75 3.86 -0.31 -0.44
N PHE A 76 4.91 -0.86 0.19
CA PHE A 76 4.74 -1.47 1.50
C PHE A 76 4.78 -0.39 2.59
N PHE A 77 3.82 -0.42 3.50
CA PHE A 77 3.65 0.58 4.57
C PHE A 77 3.46 -0.11 5.91
N THR A 78 4.49 -0.12 6.74
CA THR A 78 4.57 -0.94 7.96
C THR A 78 4.79 -0.13 9.22
N SER A 79 4.31 -0.66 10.35
CA SER A 79 4.56 -0.10 11.69
C SER A 79 5.92 -0.48 12.26
N ARG A 80 6.69 -1.29 11.54
CA ARG A 80 8.10 -1.51 11.84
C ARG A 80 8.85 -0.19 11.89
N THR A 81 9.70 -0.01 12.88
CA THR A 81 10.54 1.20 13.00
C THR A 81 11.66 1.20 11.96
N GLU A 82 12.28 2.35 11.72
CA GLU A 82 13.43 2.48 10.80
C GLU A 82 14.60 1.54 11.17
N GLU A 83 14.78 1.22 12.44
CA GLU A 83 15.76 0.24 12.92
C GLU A 83 15.60 -1.14 12.26
N HIS A 84 14.37 -1.49 11.88
CA HIS A 84 14.02 -2.76 11.26
C HIS A 84 13.99 -2.70 9.72
N ARG A 85 14.41 -1.59 9.09
CA ARG A 85 14.39 -1.45 7.62
C ARG A 85 15.21 -2.54 6.94
N MET A 86 16.45 -2.74 7.39
CA MET A 86 17.38 -3.68 6.74
C MET A 86 16.85 -5.11 6.74
N VAL A 87 16.32 -5.59 7.87
CA VAL A 87 15.73 -6.94 7.96
C VAL A 87 14.49 -7.06 7.08
N THR A 88 13.67 -6.00 7.01
CA THR A 88 12.45 -5.96 6.19
C THR A 88 12.77 -6.01 4.70
N GLU A 89 13.68 -5.16 4.22
CA GLU A 89 14.10 -5.15 2.80
C GLU A 89 14.78 -6.47 2.41
N THR A 90 15.60 -7.03 3.31
CA THR A 90 16.23 -8.35 3.10
C THR A 90 15.17 -9.45 2.97
N TRP A 91 14.15 -9.43 3.83
CA TRP A 91 13.05 -10.40 3.80
C TRP A 91 12.22 -10.27 2.52
N LEU A 92 11.81 -9.05 2.14
CA LEU A 92 11.05 -8.79 0.91
C LEU A 92 11.79 -9.28 -0.33
N LYS A 93 13.10 -8.98 -0.41
CA LYS A 93 13.97 -9.44 -1.49
C LYS A 93 14.12 -10.96 -1.50
N LYS A 94 14.37 -11.58 -0.35
CA LYS A 94 14.54 -13.03 -0.20
C LYS A 94 13.32 -13.79 -0.71
N TYR A 95 12.11 -13.31 -0.39
CA TYR A 95 10.87 -13.97 -0.78
C TYR A 95 10.30 -13.49 -2.12
N GLY A 96 10.96 -12.53 -2.78
CA GLY A 96 10.63 -12.13 -4.16
C GLY A 96 9.38 -11.26 -4.29
N PHE A 97 9.15 -10.35 -3.34
CA PHE A 97 8.14 -9.31 -3.50
C PHE A 97 8.67 -8.18 -4.39
N ASN A 98 7.95 -7.86 -5.46
CA ASN A 98 8.25 -6.70 -6.30
C ASN A 98 7.51 -5.47 -5.75
N TYR A 99 8.24 -4.40 -5.48
CA TYR A 99 7.69 -3.16 -4.93
C TYR A 99 8.47 -1.94 -5.41
N HIS A 100 7.88 -0.75 -5.24
CA HIS A 100 8.45 0.53 -5.66
C HIS A 100 8.92 1.34 -4.46
N THR A 101 8.20 1.28 -3.33
CA THR A 101 8.51 2.06 -2.13
C THR A 101 8.23 1.27 -0.84
N LEU A 102 8.98 1.59 0.22
CA LEU A 102 8.79 1.07 1.57
C LEU A 102 8.76 2.23 2.56
N LEU A 103 7.62 2.43 3.19
CA LEU A 103 7.38 3.41 4.24
C LEU A 103 7.37 2.70 5.60
N MET A 104 8.27 3.13 6.49
CA MET A 104 8.38 2.61 7.85
C MET A 104 7.70 3.56 8.84
N GLY A 105 7.47 3.12 10.07
CA GLY A 105 6.98 3.97 11.14
C GLY A 105 5.49 4.33 11.06
N LYS A 106 4.68 3.52 10.37
CA LYS A 106 3.21 3.62 10.44
C LYS A 106 2.77 3.58 11.92
N PRO A 107 1.85 4.48 12.36
CA PRO A 107 1.34 4.46 13.73
C PRO A 107 0.75 3.09 14.11
N ARG A 108 1.00 2.65 15.35
CA ARG A 108 0.49 1.39 15.89
C ARG A 108 -0.92 1.58 16.48
N GLY A 109 -1.68 0.49 16.58
CA GLY A 109 -2.98 0.46 17.29
C GLY A 109 -4.24 0.49 16.41
N GLY A 110 -4.10 0.55 15.08
CA GLY A 110 -5.25 0.55 14.17
C GLY A 110 -6.00 1.88 14.16
N ASN A 111 -7.28 1.85 13.78
CA ASN A 111 -8.16 3.01 13.61
C ASN A 111 -7.57 4.10 12.70
N TYR A 112 -7.14 3.70 11.51
CA TYR A 112 -6.53 4.61 10.54
C TYR A 112 -7.60 5.38 9.76
N HIS A 113 -7.44 6.70 9.70
CA HIS A 113 -8.19 7.60 8.83
C HIS A 113 -7.20 8.18 7.83
N TRP A 114 -7.29 7.76 6.57
CA TRP A 114 -6.51 8.38 5.51
C TRP A 114 -7.33 9.52 4.93
N ILE A 115 -6.81 10.74 5.07
CA ILE A 115 -7.42 11.96 4.55
C ILE A 115 -6.53 12.47 3.42
N ASP A 116 -7.12 12.69 2.26
CA ASP A 116 -6.46 13.17 1.05
C ASP A 116 -7.46 14.03 0.27
N ASN A 117 -6.99 15.03 -0.49
CA ASN A 117 -7.85 15.83 -1.36
C ASN A 117 -8.25 15.07 -2.64
N HIS A 118 -7.62 13.94 -2.93
CA HIS A 118 -8.03 12.96 -3.92
C HIS A 118 -8.78 11.79 -3.28
N LEU A 119 -9.59 11.08 -4.07
CA LEU A 119 -10.32 9.90 -3.59
C LEU A 119 -9.36 8.80 -3.12
N VAL A 120 -9.37 8.53 -1.82
CA VAL A 120 -8.69 7.38 -1.22
C VAL A 120 -9.66 6.21 -1.07
N LYS A 121 -9.26 5.03 -1.54
CA LYS A 121 -10.06 3.81 -1.45
C LYS A 121 -9.55 2.92 -0.33
N ALA A 122 -10.42 2.58 0.62
CA ALA A 122 -10.12 1.63 1.67
C ALA A 122 -10.44 0.20 1.23
N THR A 123 -9.46 -0.70 1.28
CA THR A 123 -9.66 -2.15 1.05
C THR A 123 -9.38 -2.89 2.35
N ARG A 124 -10.36 -3.65 2.84
CA ARG A 124 -10.21 -4.42 4.08
C ARG A 124 -9.77 -5.84 3.81
N TYR A 125 -8.57 -6.20 4.25
CA TYR A 125 -8.08 -7.57 4.26
C TYR A 125 -8.75 -8.40 5.38
N ARG A 126 -9.07 -9.67 5.08
CA ARG A 126 -9.65 -10.65 6.02
C ARG A 126 -8.98 -12.02 5.92
N GLY A 127 -7.65 -12.05 5.78
CA GLY A 127 -6.86 -13.29 5.84
C GLY A 127 -6.73 -14.08 4.54
N LYS A 128 -7.24 -13.58 3.41
CA LYS A 128 -7.04 -14.18 2.07
C LYS A 128 -6.91 -13.10 1.00
N PHE A 129 -5.94 -13.25 0.12
CA PHE A 129 -5.81 -12.45 -1.10
C PHE A 129 -6.60 -13.12 -2.23
N THR A 130 -7.81 -12.62 -2.46
CA THR A 130 -8.69 -13.04 -3.56
C THR A 130 -8.93 -11.87 -4.51
N ASP A 131 -9.74 -12.10 -5.55
CA ASP A 131 -10.21 -11.01 -6.40
C ASP A 131 -10.95 -9.95 -5.58
N LEU A 132 -10.72 -8.69 -5.93
CA LEU A 132 -11.39 -7.55 -5.32
C LEU A 132 -12.85 -7.53 -5.78
N VAL A 133 -13.76 -7.32 -4.82
CA VAL A 133 -15.20 -7.20 -5.07
C VAL A 133 -15.70 -5.86 -4.53
N GLU A 134 -16.73 -5.32 -5.16
CA GLU A 134 -17.37 -4.08 -4.72
C GLU A 134 -18.43 -4.36 -3.66
N LYS A 135 -18.51 -3.48 -2.66
CA LYS A 135 -19.50 -3.55 -1.59
C LYS A 135 -19.82 -2.16 -1.05
N GLU A 136 -21.10 -1.87 -0.89
CA GLU A 136 -21.55 -0.66 -0.21
C GLU A 136 -21.31 -0.76 1.30
N VAL A 137 -20.71 0.29 1.88
CA VAL A 137 -20.43 0.42 3.31
C VAL A 137 -20.61 1.88 3.73
N THR A 138 -21.08 2.10 4.97
CA THR A 138 -21.13 3.44 5.56
C THR A 138 -19.74 3.84 6.03
N ILE A 139 -19.32 5.05 5.66
CA ILE A 139 -18.05 5.67 6.08
C ILE A 139 -18.30 7.06 6.66
N GLN A 140 -17.31 7.61 7.34
CA GLN A 140 -17.32 9.01 7.76
C GLN A 140 -16.66 9.84 6.66
N VAL A 141 -17.33 10.92 6.25
CA VAL A 141 -16.83 11.90 5.30
C VAL A 141 -16.99 13.30 5.91
N PHE A 142 -16.26 14.28 5.36
CA PHE A 142 -16.47 15.67 5.74
C PHE A 142 -17.80 16.16 5.17
N ASP A 143 -18.50 16.99 5.95
CA ASP A 143 -19.64 17.75 5.45
C ASP A 143 -19.11 18.90 4.58
N ASP A 144 -19.36 18.81 3.27
CA ASP A 144 -18.96 19.82 2.29
C ASP A 144 -20.16 20.68 1.82
N GLY A 145 -21.30 20.56 2.50
CA GLY A 145 -22.54 21.23 2.14
C GLY A 145 -23.20 20.69 0.86
N LYS A 146 -22.69 19.62 0.25
CA LYS A 146 -23.23 18.96 -0.95
C LYS A 146 -23.81 17.58 -0.63
N ASN A 147 -24.40 17.44 0.55
CA ASN A 147 -24.95 16.17 1.01
C ASN A 147 -26.25 15.84 0.22
N GLU A 148 -26.12 15.04 -0.85
CA GLU A 148 -27.22 14.24 -1.42
C GLU A 148 -27.31 12.88 -0.71
#